data_AF-A0AAU2Q7H6-F1
#
_entry.id   AF-A0AAU2Q7H6-F1
#
_cell.length_a   1.000
_cell.length_b   1.000
_cell.length_c   1.000
_cell.angle_alpha   90.00
_cell.angle_beta   90.00
_cell.angle_gamma   90.00
#
_symmetry.space_group_name_H-M   'P 1'
#
loop_
_entity.id
_entity.type
_entity.pdbx_description
1 polymer ?
#
loop_
_entity_poly.entity_id
_entity_poly.type
_entity_poly.pdbx_seq_one_letter_code
_entity_poly.pdbx_strand_id
1 'polypeptide(L)'
;MQARAHQRFHLDQDGHSITVVRSPGRGRTELLVYGKVVSSTPSESRAVTELRGELTDGGAPRPFTVRIGRADIPGGAPLCSLEIGGTRSLMPLLPLTRSEEWPAEPTPSPRTPAELLARWRARYGRHSRHERRRPG
;
A
#
# COMPACT_ATOMS: atom_id res chain seq x y z
N MET A 1 11.00 20.49 6.40
CA MET A 1 10.83 19.04 6.67
C MET A 1 9.95 18.47 5.57
N GLN A 2 10.50 17.70 4.61
CA GLN A 2 9.65 17.01 3.64
C GLN A 2 8.96 15.84 4.34
N ALA A 3 7.62 15.81 4.33
CA ALA A 3 6.87 14.63 4.74
C ALA A 3 7.32 13.46 3.87
N ARG A 4 7.77 12.36 4.48
CA ARG A 4 8.14 11.17 3.72
C ARG A 4 6.86 10.62 3.06
N ALA A 5 6.80 10.67 1.74
CA ALA A 5 5.67 10.18 0.97
C ALA A 5 5.50 8.66 1.11
N HIS A 6 4.27 8.18 0.96
CA HIS A 6 3.99 6.74 0.84
C HIS A 6 4.68 6.19 -0.42
N GLN A 7 5.26 5.00 -0.31
CA GLN A 7 5.96 4.35 -1.42
C GLN A 7 5.28 3.02 -1.72
N ARG A 8 4.98 2.76 -3.00
CA ARG A 8 4.42 1.48 -3.47
C ARG A 8 5.41 0.84 -4.44
N PHE A 9 5.84 -0.38 -4.13
CA PHE A 9 6.57 -1.21 -5.08
C PHE A 9 5.65 -2.32 -5.55
N HIS A 10 5.68 -2.62 -6.85
CA HIS A 10 4.77 -3.59 -7.41
C HIS A 10 5.44 -4.38 -8.53
N LEU A 11 5.22 -5.69 -8.54
CA LEU A 11 5.65 -6.60 -9.59
C LEU A 11 4.61 -7.71 -9.73
N ASP A 12 4.23 -8.01 -10.96
CA ASP A 12 3.51 -9.24 -11.27
C ASP A 12 4.53 -10.35 -11.56
N GLN A 13 4.49 -11.42 -10.77
CA GLN A 13 5.40 -12.56 -10.86
C GLN A 13 4.57 -13.85 -11.03
N ASP A 14 4.73 -14.53 -12.16
CA ASP A 14 4.04 -15.81 -12.44
C ASP A 14 2.51 -15.73 -12.27
N GLY A 15 1.90 -14.58 -12.62
CA GLY A 15 0.47 -14.33 -12.43
C GLY A 15 0.07 -13.94 -11.00
N HIS A 16 1.03 -13.75 -10.09
CA HIS A 16 0.81 -13.22 -8.75
C HIS A 16 1.13 -11.74 -8.67
N SER A 17 0.14 -10.96 -8.26
CA SER A 17 0.30 -9.52 -8.02
C SER A 17 0.90 -9.29 -6.65
N ILE A 18 2.19 -8.95 -6.60
CA ILE A 18 2.93 -8.74 -5.35
C ILE A 18 3.16 -7.24 -5.17
N THR A 19 2.72 -6.71 -4.04
CA THR A 19 2.78 -5.29 -3.74
C THR A 19 3.40 -5.06 -2.38
N VAL A 20 4.24 -4.04 -2.27
CA VAL A 20 4.88 -3.63 -1.03
C VAL A 20 4.55 -2.17 -0.80
N VAL A 21 3.97 -1.86 0.34
CA VAL A 21 3.60 -0.49 0.71
C VAL A 21 4.42 -0.08 1.92
N ARG A 22 5.19 1.00 1.78
CA ARG A 22 5.87 1.65 2.89
C ARG A 22 5.10 2.91 3.27
N SER A 23 4.65 2.96 4.51
CA SER A 23 3.85 4.06 5.05
C SER A 23 4.62 4.75 6.17
N PRO A 24 5.38 5.83 5.88
CA PRO A 24 6.19 6.52 6.88
C PRO A 24 5.36 7.06 8.05
N GLY A 25 4.15 7.57 7.78
CA GLY A 25 3.23 8.06 8.80
C GLY A 25 2.70 6.97 9.74
N ARG A 26 2.69 5.70 9.30
CA ARG A 26 2.28 4.55 10.12
C ARG A 26 3.47 3.77 10.70
N GLY A 27 4.70 4.13 10.31
CA GLY A 27 5.91 3.39 10.69
C GLY A 27 5.86 1.92 10.30
N ARG A 28 5.17 1.55 9.21
CA ARG A 28 4.97 0.17 8.78
C ARG A 28 5.23 -0.04 7.30
N THR A 29 5.79 -1.22 7.03
CA THR A 29 5.96 -1.76 5.69
C THR A 29 5.11 -3.03 5.57
N GLU A 30 4.22 -3.05 4.60
CA GLU A 30 3.26 -4.12 4.37
C GLU A 30 3.57 -4.83 3.06
N LEU A 31 3.47 -6.15 3.07
CA LEU A 31 3.56 -7.02 1.90
C LEU A 31 2.16 -7.55 1.59
N LEU A 32 1.74 -7.38 0.34
CA LEU A 32 0.45 -7.79 -0.16
C LEU A 32 0.60 -8.74 -1.34
N VAL A 33 -0.27 -9.75 -1.39
CA VAL A 33 -0.44 -10.64 -2.55
C VAL A 33 -1.90 -10.52 -2.97
N TYR A 34 -2.16 -10.18 -4.24
CA TYR A 34 -3.50 -9.87 -4.76
C TYR A 34 -4.25 -8.81 -3.94
N GLY A 35 -3.52 -7.82 -3.40
CA GLY A 35 -4.09 -6.76 -2.57
C GLY A 35 -4.44 -7.18 -1.13
N LYS A 36 -4.17 -8.43 -0.73
CA LYS A 36 -4.32 -8.89 0.66
C LYS A 36 -2.99 -8.84 1.38
N VAL A 37 -2.94 -8.22 2.56
CA VAL A 37 -1.73 -8.22 3.41
C VAL A 37 -1.41 -9.64 3.86
N VAL A 38 -0.20 -10.10 3.55
CA VAL A 38 0.33 -11.41 3.96
C VAL A 38 1.45 -11.27 5.00
N SER A 39 2.11 -10.12 5.07
CA SER A 39 3.14 -9.83 6.08
C SER A 39 3.22 -8.33 6.34
N SER A 40 3.65 -7.96 7.55
CA SER A 40 3.84 -6.57 7.96
C SER A 40 4.97 -6.49 8.97
N THR A 41 5.82 -5.47 8.83
CA THR A 41 6.94 -5.22 9.74
C THR A 41 7.07 -3.73 10.03
N PRO A 42 7.60 -3.32 11.20
CA PRO A 42 7.97 -1.94 11.43
C PRO A 42 8.91 -1.41 10.34
N SER A 43 8.65 -0.21 9.84
CA SER A 43 9.53 0.45 8.88
C SER A 43 10.77 0.96 9.60
N GLU A 44 11.86 0.19 9.58
CA GLU A 44 13.15 0.71 10.00
C GLU A 44 13.78 1.56 8.89
N SER A 45 14.22 2.77 9.24
CA SER A 45 14.85 3.67 8.27
C SER A 45 16.33 3.36 8.03
N ARG A 46 16.95 2.57 8.92
CA ARG A 46 18.39 2.32 8.95
C ARG A 46 18.79 0.89 8.59
N ALA A 47 17.88 -0.07 8.53
CA ALA A 47 18.21 -1.45 8.16
C ALA A 47 17.56 -1.83 6.83
N VAL A 48 18.10 -2.88 6.19
CA VAL A 48 17.39 -3.58 5.11
C VAL A 48 16.12 -4.16 5.72
N THR A 49 14.97 -3.86 5.13
CA THR A 49 13.70 -4.44 5.57
C THR A 49 13.47 -5.74 4.79
N GLU A 50 13.28 -6.85 5.51
CA GLU A 50 12.92 -8.14 4.92
C GLU A 50 11.46 -8.47 5.24
N LEU A 51 10.70 -8.87 4.23
CA LEU A 51 9.32 -9.35 4.34
C LEU A 51 9.23 -10.71 3.67
N ARG A 52 8.60 -11.67 4.33
CA ARG A 52 8.42 -13.04 3.81
C ARG A 52 6.95 -13.29 3.50
N GLY A 53 6.70 -14.03 2.43
CA GLY A 53 5.38 -14.48 2.05
C GLY A 53 5.44 -15.82 1.34
N GLU A 54 4.26 -16.36 1.03
CA GLU A 54 4.11 -17.60 0.29
C GLU A 54 3.12 -17.38 -0.84
N LEU A 55 3.40 -17.97 -2.01
CA LEU A 55 2.48 -18.03 -3.13
C LEU A 55 1.86 -19.42 -3.18
N THR A 56 0.54 -19.46 -3.31
CA THR A 56 -0.23 -20.69 -3.51
C THR A 56 -1.03 -20.58 -4.81
N ASP A 57 -0.74 -21.45 -5.77
CA ASP A 57 -1.37 -21.51 -7.09
C ASP A 57 -1.94 -22.90 -7.40
N GLY A 58 -2.41 -23.60 -6.36
CA GLY A 58 -2.96 -24.96 -6.48
C GLY A 58 -1.91 -26.07 -6.40
N GLY A 59 -0.63 -25.71 -6.25
CA GLY A 59 0.48 -26.62 -5.96
C GLY A 59 1.04 -26.48 -4.53
N ALA A 60 2.27 -26.95 -4.33
CA ALA A 60 3.00 -26.75 -3.08
C ALA A 60 3.26 -25.25 -2.82
N PRO A 61 3.17 -24.78 -1.56
CA PRO A 61 3.48 -23.39 -1.22
C PRO A 61 4.89 -23.01 -1.67
N ARG A 62 5.00 -21.90 -2.41
CA ARG A 62 6.30 -21.34 -2.83
C ARG A 62 6.68 -20.18 -1.93
N PRO A 63 7.66 -20.33 -1.04
CA PRO A 63 8.13 -19.22 -0.22
C PRO A 63 8.86 -18.20 -1.07
N PHE A 64 8.69 -16.93 -0.73
CA PHE A 64 9.42 -15.83 -1.33
C PHE A 64 9.81 -14.78 -0.28
N THR A 65 10.82 -13.99 -0.62
CA THR A 65 11.33 -12.93 0.22
C THR A 65 11.36 -11.62 -0.55
N VAL A 66 10.88 -10.56 0.06
CA VAL A 66 11.06 -9.19 -0.42
C VAL A 66 12.08 -8.50 0.45
N ARG A 67 13.05 -7.84 -0.20
CA ARG A 67 14.04 -6.99 0.45
C ARG A 67 13.93 -5.56 -0.03
N ILE A 68 13.86 -4.64 0.92
CA ILE A 68 13.90 -3.20 0.67
C ILE A 68 15.23 -2.70 1.21
N GLY A 69 16.09 -2.28 0.28
CA GLY A 69 17.38 -1.69 0.57
C GLY A 69 17.27 -0.29 1.16
N ARG A 70 18.44 0.26 1.49
CA ARG A 70 18.55 1.70 1.74
C ARG A 70 18.38 2.47 0.43
N ALA A 71 18.04 3.74 0.53
CA ALA A 71 18.26 4.64 -0.59
C ALA A 71 19.77 4.90 -0.68
N ASP A 72 20.34 4.69 -1.85
CA ASP A 72 21.79 4.85 -2.07
C ASP A 72 22.21 6.33 -2.04
N ILE A 73 21.26 7.24 -2.28
CA ILE A 73 21.43 8.69 -2.20
C ILE A 73 20.51 9.30 -1.12
N PRO A 74 20.96 10.33 -0.37
CA PRO A 74 20.10 11.06 0.54
C PRO A 74 18.87 11.62 -0.18
N GLY A 75 17.67 11.22 0.26
CA GLY A 75 16.41 11.62 -0.37
C GLY A 75 16.01 10.80 -1.60
N GLY A 76 16.81 9.81 -2.01
CA GLY A 76 16.46 8.89 -3.09
C GLY A 76 15.41 7.85 -2.70
N ALA A 77 14.90 7.14 -3.71
CA ALA A 77 14.05 5.97 -3.52
C ALA A 77 14.89 4.75 -3.10
N PRO A 78 14.43 3.96 -2.12
CA PRO A 78 15.07 2.68 -1.83
C PRO A 78 14.79 1.68 -2.96
N LEU A 79 15.75 0.78 -3.20
CA LEU A 79 15.55 -0.35 -4.11
C LEU A 79 14.73 -1.45 -3.43
N CYS A 80 13.75 -2.00 -4.13
CA CYS A 80 12.97 -3.14 -3.70
C CYS A 80 13.23 -4.32 -4.63
N SER A 81 13.43 -5.51 -4.06
CA SER A 81 13.62 -6.73 -4.83
C SER A 81 12.85 -7.90 -4.24
N LEU A 82 12.25 -8.69 -5.12
CA LEU A 82 11.62 -9.97 -4.85
C LEU A 82 12.64 -11.09 -5.10
N GLU A 83 12.69 -12.07 -4.22
CA GLU A 83 13.46 -13.30 -4.37
C GLU A 83 12.52 -14.50 -4.22
N ILE A 84 12.44 -15.34 -5.26
CA ILE A 84 11.63 -16.57 -5.29
C ILE A 84 12.41 -17.66 -6.01
N GLY A 85 12.50 -18.85 -5.39
CA GLY A 85 13.25 -19.98 -5.97
C GLY A 85 14.71 -19.65 -6.32
N GLY A 86 15.35 -18.77 -5.55
CA GLY A 86 16.73 -18.30 -5.80
C GLY A 86 16.87 -17.27 -6.92
N THR A 87 15.79 -16.91 -7.62
CA THR A 87 15.78 -15.86 -8.65
C THR A 87 15.41 -14.53 -8.03
N ARG A 88 16.18 -13.48 -8.34
CA ARG A 88 15.96 -12.12 -7.83
C ARG A 88 15.48 -11.18 -8.93
N SER A 89 14.35 -10.52 -8.69
CA SER A 89 13.73 -9.53 -9.58
C SER A 89 13.60 -8.18 -8.88
N LEU A 90 13.88 -7.08 -9.59
CA LEU A 90 13.63 -5.74 -9.07
C LEU A 90 12.13 -5.44 -9.11
N MET A 91 11.62 -4.83 -8.05
CA MET A 91 10.24 -4.34 -7.99
C MET A 91 10.24 -2.83 -8.25
N PRO A 92 9.66 -2.36 -9.37
CA PRO A 92 9.55 -0.93 -9.67
C PRO A 92 8.84 -0.15 -8.58
N LEU A 93 9.33 1.06 -8.30
CA LEU A 93 8.61 2.04 -7.50
C LEU A 93 7.51 2.68 -8.36
N LEU A 94 6.26 2.54 -7.94
CA LEU A 94 5.12 3.22 -8.52
C LEU A 94 4.77 4.43 -7.64
N PRO A 95 4.74 5.66 -8.21
CA PRO A 95 4.22 6.80 -7.47
C PRO A 95 2.76 6.53 -7.09
N LEU A 96 2.44 6.70 -5.82
CA LEU A 96 1.05 6.75 -5.39
C LEU A 96 0.53 8.13 -5.74
N THR A 97 -0.45 8.21 -6.64
CA THR A 97 -1.20 9.47 -6.77
C THR A 97 -1.90 9.78 -5.44
N ARG A 98 -2.18 11.04 -5.13
CA ARG A 98 -2.87 11.44 -3.87
C ARG A 98 -4.21 10.71 -3.66
N SER A 99 -4.82 10.21 -4.73
CA SER A 99 -6.05 9.41 -4.74
C SER A 99 -5.82 7.93 -4.44
N GLU A 100 -4.59 7.43 -4.61
CA GLU A 100 -4.15 6.05 -4.36
C GLU A 100 -3.41 5.88 -3.03
N GLU A 101 -3.25 6.93 -2.21
CA GLU A 101 -2.71 6.87 -0.83
C GLU A 101 -3.57 6.01 0.14
N TRP A 102 -4.46 5.16 -0.39
CA TRP A 102 -5.34 4.27 0.36
C TRP A 102 -4.55 3.12 1.01
N PRO A 103 -4.91 2.69 2.25
CA PRO A 103 -6.12 3.07 2.95
C PRO A 103 -6.06 4.46 3.53
N ALA A 104 -7.03 5.32 3.18
CA ALA A 104 -7.43 6.33 4.14
C ALA A 104 -7.67 5.59 5.43
N GLU A 105 -7.20 6.20 6.52
CA GLU A 105 -7.31 5.72 7.87
C GLU A 105 -8.49 4.76 8.00
N PRO A 106 -8.29 3.50 8.45
CA PRO A 106 -9.40 2.61 8.71
C PRO A 106 -10.36 3.39 9.59
N THR A 107 -11.48 3.80 9.01
CA THR A 107 -12.40 4.67 9.70
C THR A 107 -12.83 3.84 10.90
N PRO A 108 -12.64 4.31 12.14
CA PRO A 108 -12.94 3.48 13.31
C PRO A 108 -14.33 2.90 13.15
N SER A 109 -14.46 1.60 13.37
CA SER A 109 -15.72 0.88 13.18
C SER A 109 -16.83 1.67 13.86
N PRO A 110 -17.92 1.99 13.14
CA PRO A 110 -19.02 2.73 13.73
C PRO A 110 -19.51 1.94 14.95
N ARG A 111 -19.58 2.61 16.10
CA ARG A 111 -20.03 1.98 17.35
C ARG A 111 -21.55 1.87 17.37
N THR A 112 -22.23 2.59 16.48
CA THR A 112 -23.70 2.59 16.35
C THR A 112 -24.15 2.69 14.88
N PRO A 113 -25.36 2.20 14.56
CA PRO A 113 -25.97 2.40 13.23
C PRO A 113 -26.17 3.88 12.85
N ALA A 114 -26.36 4.77 13.82
CA ALA A 114 -26.53 6.21 13.58
C ALA A 114 -25.25 6.87 13.03
N GLU A 115 -24.08 6.47 13.52
CA GLU A 115 -22.78 6.94 12.99
C GLU A 115 -22.56 6.50 11.55
N LEU A 116 -22.96 5.27 11.20
CA LEU A 116 -22.89 4.78 9.82
C LEU A 116 -23.74 5.64 8.89
N LEU A 117 -24.98 5.94 9.28
CA LEU A 117 -25.91 6.76 8.50
C LEU A 117 -25.43 8.21 8.34
N ALA A 118 -24.88 8.81 9.40
CA ALA A 118 -24.31 10.16 9.35
C ALA A 118 -23.11 10.24 8.39
N ARG A 119 -22.22 9.23 8.43
CA ARG A 119 -21.07 9.12 7.51
C ARG A 119 -21.51 8.95 6.06
N TRP A 120 -22.53 8.12 5.81
CA TRP A 120 -23.10 7.94 4.47
C TRP A 120 -23.66 9.26 3.93
N ARG A 121 -24.42 10.00 4.73
CA ARG A 121 -24.95 11.32 4.35
C ARG A 121 -23.84 12.36 4.12
N ALA A 122 -22.77 12.35 4.91
CA ALA A 122 -21.64 13.26 4.69
C ALA A 122 -20.89 12.96 3.39
N ARG A 123 -20.78 11.68 3.01
CA ARG A 123 -20.08 11.23 1.80
C ARG A 123 -20.89 11.43 0.52
N TYR A 124 -22.21 11.25 0.56
CA TYR A 124 -23.08 11.31 -0.63
C TYR A 124 -24.00 12.54 -0.68
N GLY A 125 -24.11 13.31 0.41
CA GLY A 125 -25.02 14.45 0.52
C GLY A 125 -24.54 15.75 -0.13
N ARG A 126 -23.33 15.81 -0.72
CA ARG A 126 -22.80 17.01 -1.39
C ARG A 126 -23.07 17.09 -2.90
N HIS A 127 -23.81 16.15 -3.49
CA HIS A 127 -24.06 16.19 -4.93
C HIS A 127 -25.29 17.02 -5.36
N SER A 128 -26.16 17.43 -4.44
CA SER A 128 -27.46 18.03 -4.79
C SER A 128 -27.55 19.57 -4.66
N ARG A 129 -26.42 20.29 -4.55
CA ARG A 129 -26.43 21.78 -4.39
C ARG A 129 -25.74 22.57 -5.50
N HIS A 130 -25.51 21.99 -6.68
CA HIS A 130 -24.89 22.71 -7.79
C HIS A 130 -25.79 22.95 -9.03
N GLU A 131 -27.07 22.57 -8.97
CA GLU A 131 -27.95 22.62 -10.15
C GLU A 131 -29.23 23.45 -9.95
N ARG A 132 -29.12 24.62 -9.30
CA ARG A 132 -30.12 25.70 -9.41
C ARG A 132 -29.50 27.08 -9.26
N ARG A 133 -28.60 27.47 -10.16
CA ARG A 133 -28.36 28.88 -10.52
C ARG A 133 -27.78 28.96 -11.93
N ARG A 134 -28.65 29.02 -12.94
CA ARG A 134 -28.39 29.73 -14.20
C ARG A 134 -29.46 30.82 -14.33
N PRO A 135 -29.09 32.10 -14.46
CA PRO A 135 -29.99 33.12 -14.98
C PRO A 135 -29.95 33.07 -16.51
N GLY A 136 -31.12 33.20 -17.12
CA GLY A 136 -31.37 33.30 -18.55
C GLY A 136 -32.86 33.59 -18.69
#